data_AF-A0A1Q7E641-F1
#
_entry.id   AF-A0A1Q7E641-F1
#
_cell.length_a   1.000
_cell.length_b   1.000
_cell.length_c   1.000
_cell.angle_alpha   90.00
_cell.angle_beta   90.00
_cell.angle_gamma   90.00
#
_symmetry.space_group_name_H-M   'P 1'
#
loop_
_entity.id
_entity.type
_entity.pdbx_description
1 polymer ?
#
loop_
_entity_poly.entity_id
_entity_poly.type
_entity_poly.pdbx_seq_one_letter_code
_entity_poly.pdbx_strand_id
1 'polypeptide(L)'
;MVELPGAWDIAFRRFHLIAADGAGILDLGPVPFDSVRELPVTGYQGNAVVGEDTTNPGVGKWYAYSMLSHLLTSKHHVYGVRTADGHYAKLELLAYYCADAGTACLTFRYAYQGGRRRRVAR
;
A
#
# COMPACT_ATOMS: atom_id res chain seq x y z
N MET A 1 -30.68 -3.88 -5.69
CA MET A 1 -29.22 -4.11 -5.62
C MET A 1 -28.63 -2.80 -5.14
N VAL A 2 -28.26 -2.72 -3.87
CA VAL A 2 -27.75 -1.47 -3.27
C VAL A 2 -26.24 -1.47 -3.51
N GLU A 3 -25.74 -0.56 -4.34
CA GLU A 3 -24.31 -0.21 -4.31
C GLU A 3 -23.98 0.31 -2.91
N LEU A 4 -23.07 -0.37 -2.22
CA LEU A 4 -22.46 0.14 -0.99
C LEU A 4 -21.69 1.43 -1.34
N PRO A 5 -21.56 2.40 -0.42
CA PRO A 5 -20.86 3.64 -0.71
C PRO A 5 -19.46 3.36 -1.30
N GLY A 6 -19.24 3.83 -2.54
CA GLY A 6 -17.98 3.96 -3.28
C GLY A 6 -16.88 2.95 -2.93
N ALA A 7 -16.79 1.85 -3.69
CA ALA A 7 -15.74 0.85 -3.55
C ALA A 7 -14.34 1.50 -3.57
N TRP A 8 -13.60 1.37 -2.46
CA TRP A 8 -12.20 1.75 -2.34
C TRP A 8 -11.36 0.49 -2.12
N ASP A 9 -10.11 0.50 -2.57
CA ASP A 9 -9.19 -0.64 -2.43
C ASP A 9 -8.18 -0.45 -1.30
N ILE A 10 -7.65 0.77 -1.23
CA ILE A 10 -6.68 1.21 -0.21
C ILE A 10 -7.04 2.60 0.29
N ALA A 11 -6.61 2.90 1.52
CA ALA A 11 -6.70 4.23 2.08
C ALA A 11 -5.42 4.59 2.83
N PHE A 12 -5.20 5.89 3.00
CA PHE A 12 -4.06 6.45 3.72
C PHE A 12 -4.53 7.21 4.95
N ARG A 13 -3.88 6.97 6.09
CA ARG A 13 -4.06 7.74 7.32
C ARG A 13 -2.71 8.11 7.89
N ARG A 14 -2.32 9.38 7.80
CA ARG A 14 -0.93 9.81 8.04
C ARG A 14 0.00 8.93 7.20
N PHE A 15 0.97 8.24 7.81
CA PHE A 15 1.89 7.34 7.13
C PHE A 15 1.35 5.89 7.03
N HIS A 16 0.15 5.60 7.52
CA HIS A 16 -0.42 4.25 7.38
C HIS A 16 -1.03 4.07 6.00
N LEU A 17 -0.75 2.92 5.40
CA LEU A 17 -1.47 2.36 4.28
C LEU A 17 -2.34 1.21 4.79
N ILE A 18 -3.63 1.27 4.49
CA ILE A 18 -4.63 0.28 4.92
C ILE A 18 -5.40 -0.22 3.71
N ALA A 19 -5.94 -1.44 3.79
CA ALA A 19 -6.74 -2.05 2.74
C ALA A 19 -8.23 -2.03 3.08
N ALA A 20 -9.08 -2.17 2.06
CA ALA A 20 -10.51 -2.39 2.23
C ALA A 20 -10.82 -3.67 3.00
N ASP A 21 -12.04 -3.78 3.52
CA ASP A 21 -12.48 -5.03 4.15
C ASP A 21 -12.49 -6.17 3.13
N GLY A 22 -12.00 -7.35 3.53
CA GLY A 22 -11.77 -8.49 2.62
C GLY A 22 -10.55 -8.37 1.69
N ALA A 23 -9.90 -7.20 1.61
CA ALA A 23 -8.65 -7.01 0.89
C ALA A 23 -7.41 -7.29 1.78
N GLY A 24 -6.21 -7.29 1.18
CA GLY A 24 -4.98 -7.46 1.94
C GLY A 24 -3.73 -6.97 1.22
N ILE A 25 -2.66 -6.77 2.00
CA ILE A 25 -1.38 -6.24 1.53
C ILE A 25 -0.26 -7.20 1.88
N LEU A 26 0.72 -7.32 0.98
CA LEU A 26 1.92 -8.13 1.12
C LEU A 26 3.15 -7.27 0.82
N ASP A 27 4.11 -7.22 1.74
CA ASP A 27 5.43 -6.63 1.50
C ASP A 27 6.29 -7.59 0.65
N LEU A 28 6.73 -7.15 -0.52
CA LEU A 28 7.64 -7.88 -1.40
C LEU A 28 9.12 -7.50 -1.17
N GLY A 29 9.37 -6.54 -0.27
CA GLY A 29 10.69 -6.06 0.09
C GLY A 29 11.26 -5.01 -0.87
N PRO A 30 12.56 -4.70 -0.71
CA PRO A 30 13.27 -3.66 -1.47
C PRO A 30 13.69 -4.17 -2.86
N VAL A 31 12.70 -4.48 -3.70
CA VAL A 31 12.91 -4.89 -5.09
C VAL A 31 12.64 -3.72 -6.04
N PRO A 32 13.32 -3.63 -7.20
CA PRO A 32 12.97 -2.62 -8.20
C PRO A 32 11.51 -2.77 -8.62
N PHE A 33 10.75 -1.68 -8.61
CA PHE A 33 9.32 -1.69 -8.94
C PHE A 33 9.02 -2.37 -10.28
N ASP A 34 9.84 -2.10 -11.30
CA ASP A 34 9.67 -2.66 -12.64
C ASP A 34 10.06 -4.14 -12.76
N SER A 35 10.72 -4.70 -11.74
CA SER A 35 11.04 -6.13 -11.69
C SER A 35 9.83 -6.98 -11.28
N VAL A 36 8.88 -6.40 -10.53
CA VAL A 36 7.64 -7.06 -10.13
C VAL A 36 6.65 -7.04 -11.30
N ARG A 37 6.55 -8.17 -12.00
CA ARG A 37 5.65 -8.37 -13.15
C ARG A 37 4.45 -9.24 -12.83
N GLU A 38 4.56 -10.09 -11.82
CA GLU A 38 3.50 -10.98 -11.35
C GLU A 38 3.51 -11.08 -9.82
N LEU A 39 2.34 -10.95 -9.20
CA LEU A 39 2.18 -10.95 -7.75
C LEU A 39 1.93 -12.35 -7.19
N PRO A 40 2.34 -12.64 -5.93
CA PRO A 40 2.03 -13.91 -5.27
C PRO A 40 0.52 -14.15 -5.12
N VAL A 41 0.12 -15.42 -4.96
CA VAL A 41 -1.29 -15.80 -4.70
C VAL A 41 -1.65 -15.66 -3.22
N THR A 42 -0.69 -15.92 -2.34
CA THR A 42 -0.85 -15.99 -0.88
C THR A 42 0.07 -14.99 -0.17
N GLY A 43 -0.12 -14.83 1.14
CA GLY A 43 0.72 -13.94 1.97
C GLY A 43 0.13 -12.56 2.25
N TYR A 44 -1.00 -12.21 1.63
CA TYR A 44 -1.69 -10.95 1.89
C TYR A 44 -2.30 -10.92 3.29
N GLN A 45 -2.03 -9.85 4.01
CA GLN A 45 -2.53 -9.64 5.36
C GLN A 45 -3.64 -8.59 5.36
N GLY A 46 -4.76 -8.90 6.01
CA GLY A 46 -5.83 -7.95 6.30
C GLY A 46 -5.43 -6.98 7.40
N ASN A 47 -6.27 -6.00 7.69
CA ASN A 47 -5.99 -5.02 8.75
C ASN A 47 -6.06 -5.67 10.15
N ALA A 48 -5.20 -5.24 11.08
CA ALA A 48 -5.08 -5.82 12.43
C ALA A 48 -6.09 -5.25 13.45
N VAL A 49 -6.62 -4.04 13.22
CA VAL A 49 -7.64 -3.36 14.04
C VAL A 49 -8.58 -2.62 13.09
N VAL A 50 -9.90 -2.66 13.30
CA VAL A 50 -10.87 -1.89 12.49
C VAL A 50 -11.43 -0.76 13.36
N GLY A 51 -11.14 0.50 13.00
CA GLY A 51 -11.50 1.69 13.77
C GLY A 51 -10.49 2.84 13.60
N GLU A 52 -10.42 3.72 14.59
CA GLU A 52 -9.55 4.91 14.54
C GLU A 52 -8.06 4.57 14.44
N ASP A 53 -7.66 3.39 14.92
CA ASP A 53 -6.27 2.90 14.94
C ASP A 53 -5.99 1.82 13.89
N THR A 54 -6.82 1.70 12.85
CA THR A 54 -6.58 0.72 11.78
C THR A 54 -5.18 0.78 11.17
N THR A 55 -4.50 -0.36 11.15
CA THR A 55 -3.21 -0.56 10.50
C THR A 55 -3.21 -1.88 9.73
N ASN A 56 -2.34 -1.97 8.72
CA ASN A 56 -2.12 -3.21 8.00
C ASN A 56 -0.71 -3.78 8.32
N PRO A 57 -0.62 -4.96 8.95
CA PRO A 57 0.67 -5.57 9.30
C PRO A 57 1.49 -5.99 8.08
N GLY A 58 0.87 -6.15 6.90
CA GLY A 58 1.54 -6.37 5.63
C GLY A 58 2.31 -5.15 5.10
N VAL A 59 2.14 -3.96 5.69
CA VAL A 59 2.90 -2.75 5.35
C VAL A 59 4.04 -2.52 6.34
N GLY A 60 3.75 -2.69 7.64
CA GLY A 60 4.70 -2.42 8.72
C GLY A 60 5.27 -1.00 8.69
N LYS A 61 6.55 -0.86 9.03
CA LYS A 61 7.29 0.41 8.92
C LYS A 61 7.95 0.51 7.54
N TRP A 62 7.21 1.03 6.57
CA TRP A 62 7.70 1.29 5.20
C TRP A 62 8.79 2.36 5.12
N TYR A 63 9.06 3.04 6.23
CA TYR A 63 10.06 4.09 6.36
C TYR A 63 11.14 3.75 7.39
N ALA A 64 12.30 4.36 7.24
CA ALA A 64 13.31 4.54 8.27
C ALA A 64 13.08 5.87 8.99
N TYR A 65 13.18 5.88 10.32
CA TYR A 65 13.04 7.09 11.12
C TYR A 65 14.40 7.57 11.61
N SER A 66 14.69 8.85 11.39
CA SER A 66 15.89 9.50 11.92
C SER A 66 15.61 10.08 13.31
N MET A 67 16.39 9.68 14.32
CA MET A 67 16.29 10.26 15.66
C MET A 67 16.83 11.70 15.73
N LEU A 68 17.69 12.09 14.78
CA LEU A 68 18.29 13.43 14.74
C LEU A 68 17.34 14.46 14.11
N SER A 69 16.77 14.11 12.95
CA SER A 69 15.92 15.03 12.18
C SER A 69 14.43 14.79 12.37
N HIS A 70 14.03 13.67 12.99
CA HIS A 70 12.64 13.23 13.13
C HIS A 70 11.92 13.03 11.78
N LEU A 71 12.68 12.82 10.70
CA LEU A 71 12.14 12.58 9.37
C LEU A 71 11.97 11.09 9.07
N LEU A 72 10.91 10.80 8.30
CA LEU A 72 10.62 9.48 7.73
C LEU A 72 11.16 9.40 6.30
N THR A 73 12.11 8.49 6.05
CA THR A 73 12.65 8.23 4.72
C THR A 73 12.13 6.90 4.20
N SER A 74 11.64 6.84 2.96
CA SER A 74 11.14 5.57 2.39
C SER A 74 12.23 4.50 2.37
N LYS A 75 11.82 3.25 2.63
CA LYS A 75 12.65 2.07 2.38
C LYS A 75 12.55 1.56 0.94
N HIS A 76 11.69 2.17 0.12
CA HIS A 76 11.46 1.75 -1.27
C HIS A 76 11.03 0.28 -1.40
N HIS A 77 10.23 -0.19 -0.45
CA HIS A 77 9.61 -1.51 -0.54
C HIS A 77 8.47 -1.49 -1.55
N VAL A 78 8.34 -2.57 -2.32
CA VAL A 78 7.18 -2.80 -3.19
C VAL A 78 6.18 -3.64 -2.43
N TYR A 79 4.92 -3.22 -2.48
CA TYR A 79 3.81 -3.91 -1.86
C TYR A 79 2.88 -4.47 -2.92
N GLY A 80 2.45 -5.72 -2.76
CA GLY A 80 1.31 -6.29 -3.46
C GLY A 80 0.01 -5.98 -2.72
N VAL A 81 -1.05 -5.66 -3.45
CA VAL A 81 -2.41 -5.50 -2.95
C VAL A 81 -3.30 -6.52 -3.63
N ARG A 82 -4.09 -7.25 -2.83
CA ARG A 82 -5.22 -8.05 -3.31
C ARG A 82 -6.50 -7.36 -2.86
N THR A 83 -7.31 -6.90 -3.79
CA THR A 83 -8.57 -6.21 -3.52
C THR A 83 -9.64 -7.21 -3.02
N ALA A 84 -10.71 -6.69 -2.43
CA ALA A 84 -11.80 -7.51 -1.89
C ALA A 84 -12.52 -8.34 -2.99
N ASP A 85 -12.57 -7.81 -4.21
CA ASP A 85 -13.16 -8.45 -5.39
C ASP A 85 -12.17 -9.30 -6.20
N GLY A 86 -10.96 -9.55 -5.67
CA GLY A 86 -9.99 -10.50 -6.21
C GLY A 86 -9.08 -9.97 -7.33
N HIS A 87 -8.98 -8.65 -7.46
CA HIS A 87 -8.01 -7.99 -8.34
C HIS A 87 -6.68 -7.78 -7.63
N TYR A 88 -5.65 -7.44 -8.42
CA TYR A 88 -4.29 -7.27 -7.93
C TYR A 88 -3.68 -5.96 -8.41
N ALA A 89 -2.94 -5.29 -7.52
CA ALA A 89 -2.14 -4.11 -7.82
C ALA A 89 -0.79 -4.20 -7.10
N LYS A 90 0.24 -3.51 -7.61
CA LYS A 90 1.46 -3.23 -6.84
C LYS A 90 1.57 -1.74 -6.56
N LEU A 91 2.21 -1.39 -5.45
CA LEU A 91 2.51 -0.01 -5.10
C LEU A 91 3.86 0.12 -4.40
N GLU A 92 4.45 1.30 -4.47
CA GLU A 92 5.63 1.68 -3.68
C GLU A 92 5.39 3.07 -3.09
N LEU A 93 5.64 3.19 -1.78
CA LEU A 93 5.54 4.44 -1.06
C LEU A 93 6.87 5.20 -1.21
N LEU A 94 6.83 6.41 -1.74
CA LEU A 94 8.01 7.18 -2.14
C LEU A 94 8.37 8.26 -1.11
N ALA A 95 7.37 8.98 -0.59
CA ALA A 95 7.59 10.07 0.35
C ALA A 95 6.38 10.31 1.26
N TYR A 96 6.62 10.92 2.43
CA TYR A 96 5.60 11.40 3.37
C TYR A 96 5.57 12.94 3.47
N TYR A 97 6.47 13.60 2.75
CA TYR A 97 6.65 15.05 2.77
C TYR A 97 6.66 15.58 1.34
N CYS A 98 6.03 16.73 1.15
CA CYS A 98 6.08 17.50 -0.10
C CYS A 98 6.57 18.92 0.21
N ALA A 99 7.23 19.56 -0.76
CA ALA A 99 7.80 20.90 -0.59
C ALA A 99 6.73 21.93 -0.17
N ASP A 100 5.56 21.89 -0.80
CA ASP A 100 4.50 22.89 -0.59
C ASP A 100 3.53 22.53 0.54
N ALA A 101 3.25 21.25 0.74
CA ALA A 101 2.24 20.76 1.70
C ALA A 101 2.84 20.34 3.06
N GLY A 102 4.17 20.27 3.18
CA GLY A 102 4.84 19.86 4.40
C GLY A 102 4.62 18.38 4.71
N THR A 103 4.24 18.08 5.96
CA THR A 103 4.05 16.70 6.46
C THR A 103 2.71 16.10 6.03
N ALA A 104 2.61 14.78 6.02
CA ALA A 104 1.37 14.07 5.64
C ALA A 104 0.98 14.25 4.18
N CYS A 105 1.96 14.57 3.33
CA CYS A 105 1.82 14.56 1.88
C CYS A 105 2.47 13.30 1.34
N LEU A 106 1.65 12.27 1.09
CA LEU A 106 2.13 10.97 0.68
C LEU A 106 2.29 10.91 -0.85
N THR A 107 3.49 10.57 -1.30
CA THR A 107 3.77 10.29 -2.70
C THR A 107 3.96 8.79 -2.86
N PHE A 108 3.30 8.19 -3.83
CA PHE A 108 3.44 6.76 -4.15
C PHE A 108 3.34 6.54 -5.65
N ARG A 109 3.90 5.44 -6.13
CA ARG A 109 3.68 4.93 -7.49
C ARG A 109 2.94 3.61 -7.43
N TYR A 110 2.16 3.29 -8.45
CA TYR A 110 1.38 2.06 -8.51
C TYR A 110 1.21 1.54 -9.93
N ALA A 111 0.90 0.25 -10.05
CA ALA A 111 0.49 -0.37 -11.29
C ALA A 111 -0.69 -1.31 -11.06
N TYR A 112 -1.71 -1.13 -11.89
CA TYR A 112 -2.93 -1.91 -11.92
C TYR A 112 -3.28 -2.19 -13.38
N GLN A 113 -3.53 -3.46 -13.73
CA GLN A 113 -3.80 -3.86 -15.11
C GLN A 113 -5.27 -4.20 -15.38
N GLY A 114 -6.16 -4.07 -14.39
CA GLY A 114 -7.55 -4.49 -14.52
C GLY A 114 -7.72 -6.01 -14.57
N GLY A 115 -8.93 -6.48 -14.26
CA GLY A 115 -9.25 -7.91 -14.19
C GLY A 115 -8.60 -8.64 -13.00
N ARG A 116 -9.01 -9.89 -12.79
CA ARG A 116 -8.57 -10.73 -11.65
C ARG A 116 -7.23 -11.44 -11.90
N ARG A 117 -6.32 -10.80 -12.63
CA ARG A 117 -5.02 -11.36 -13.02
C ARG A 117 -3.93 -10.80 -12.10
N ARG A 118 -2.93 -11.63 -11.79
CA ARG A 118 -1.79 -11.25 -10.94
C ARG A 118 -0.70 -10.45 -11.66
N ARG A 119 -0.85 -10.27 -12.97
CA ARG A 119 0.12 -9.54 -13.80
C ARG A 119 -0.02 -8.04 -13.57
N VAL A 120 1.10 -7.38 -13.28
CA VAL A 120 1.18 -5.95 -12.93
C VAL A 120 2.33 -5.26 -13.67
N ALA A 121 2.48 -5.56 -14.96
CA ALA A 121 3.56 -5.01 -15.77
C ALA A 121 3.27 -3.54 -16.18
N ARG A 122 3.62 -2.61 -15.31
CA ARG A 122 3.94 -1.20 -15.60
C ARG A 122 4.59 -0.57 -14.37
#